data_AF-A0A9R1LRZ0-F1
#
_entry.id   AF-A0A9R1LRZ0-F1
#
_cell.length_a   1.000
_cell.length_b   1.000
_cell.length_c   1.000
_cell.angle_alpha   90.00
_cell.angle_beta   90.00
_cell.angle_gamma   90.00
#
_symmetry.space_group_name_H-M   'P 1'
#
loop_
_entity.id
_entity.type
_entity.pdbx_description
1 polymer ?
#
loop_
_entity_poly.entity_id
_entity_poly.type
_entity_poly.pdbx_seq_one_letter_code
_entity_poly.pdbx_strand_id
1 'polypeptide(L)'
;MAGAADRVVPCNERARFNNVTGEKVTFVANQRAYTVKCYKGHKKSAMYGRGWRKFYEDNKLGKGQMVVLFLDQPSPMASILWFQVGNDSEDEQPMEEGDPIEDSDSDNEDGGASSDDGEGIVRTRGLLLNEREDFQLQGLLPLSDDFIGFAFVHRLTRTDICLGMMKIPKKVVAAMLFEEQGVVGISVDGGRFKKISYRTADDDRIMFDSKKWKDFAASRGLKVNTAVLIDFKSSERDDVHVLVILNKLG
;
A
#
# COMPACT_ATOMS: atom_id res chain seq x y z
N MET A 1 27.18 -9.29 32.32
CA MET A 1 25.91 -8.53 32.34
C MET A 1 25.67 -7.99 30.94
N ALA A 2 24.80 -8.63 30.15
CA ALA A 2 24.51 -8.20 28.79
C ALA A 2 23.55 -7.01 28.84
N GLY A 3 23.98 -5.85 28.32
CA GLY A 3 23.17 -4.66 28.19
C GLY A 3 21.94 -4.94 27.34
N ALA A 4 20.76 -4.59 27.84
CA ALA A 4 19.53 -4.64 27.06
C ALA A 4 19.70 -3.65 25.90
N ALA A 5 20.01 -4.17 24.71
CA ALA A 5 20.02 -3.38 23.49
C ALA A 5 18.64 -2.72 23.34
N ASP A 6 18.59 -1.40 23.48
CA ASP A 6 17.40 -0.63 23.24
C ASP A 6 16.94 -0.93 21.81
N ARG A 7 15.78 -1.58 21.68
CA ARG A 7 15.17 -1.94 20.40
C ARG A 7 14.61 -0.67 19.77
N VAL A 8 15.48 0.08 19.11
CA VAL A 8 15.14 1.32 18.41
C VAL A 8 14.56 0.99 17.04
N VAL A 9 13.32 1.42 16.79
CA VAL A 9 12.71 1.39 15.45
C VAL A 9 12.91 2.76 14.80
N PRO A 10 13.40 2.83 13.54
CA PRO A 10 13.55 4.08 12.83
C PRO A 10 12.19 4.74 12.60
N CYS A 11 12.10 6.03 12.89
CA CYS A 11 10.91 6.85 12.67
C CYS A 11 11.17 7.71 11.43
N ASN A 12 10.54 7.35 10.33
CA ASN A 12 10.61 8.04 9.03
C ASN A 12 9.87 9.40 9.06
N GLU A 13 8.95 9.62 10.00
CA GLU A 13 8.19 10.87 10.16
C GLU A 13 8.57 11.67 11.43
N ARG A 14 9.86 12.01 11.53
CA ARG A 14 10.46 12.74 12.67
C ARG A 14 9.73 14.05 12.99
N ALA A 15 9.26 14.78 11.98
CA ALA A 15 8.58 16.05 12.16
C ALA A 15 7.26 15.87 12.94
N ARG A 16 6.44 14.88 12.54
CA ARG A 16 5.18 14.56 13.21
C ARG A 16 5.41 14.03 14.63
N PHE A 17 6.41 13.17 14.84
CA PHE A 17 6.78 12.70 16.18
C PHE A 17 7.22 13.84 17.11
N ASN A 18 7.93 14.83 16.58
CA ASN A 18 8.37 15.98 17.36
C ASN A 18 7.20 16.88 17.80
N ASN A 19 6.09 16.92 17.05
CA ASN A 19 4.89 17.70 17.40
C ASN A 19 4.10 17.13 18.59
N VAL A 20 4.32 15.86 18.97
CA VAL A 20 3.58 15.26 20.08
C VAL A 20 3.97 15.88 21.43
N THR A 21 3.08 16.53 22.15
CA THR A 21 3.45 17.18 23.41
C THR A 21 3.69 16.18 24.54
N GLY A 22 4.80 16.33 25.27
CA GLY A 22 5.15 15.52 26.44
C GLY A 22 6.24 14.45 26.22
N GLU A 23 6.72 13.87 27.33
CA GLU A 23 7.76 12.83 27.35
C GLU A 23 7.22 11.41 27.12
N LYS A 24 5.90 11.27 27.00
CA LYS A 24 5.21 9.98 26.83
C LYS A 24 4.11 10.12 25.78
N VAL A 25 3.86 9.02 25.09
CA VAL A 25 2.80 8.89 24.11
C VAL A 25 1.99 7.65 24.44
N THR A 26 0.67 7.78 24.43
CA THR A 26 -0.23 6.64 24.54
C THR A 26 -0.88 6.42 23.18
N PHE A 27 -0.75 5.22 22.65
CA PHE A 27 -1.41 4.82 21.40
C PHE A 27 -2.11 3.48 21.57
N VAL A 28 -3.12 3.23 20.74
CA VAL A 28 -3.83 1.95 20.69
C VAL A 28 -3.32 1.11 19.53
N ALA A 29 -3.06 -0.17 19.78
CA ALA A 29 -2.73 -1.16 18.75
C ALA A 29 -3.37 -2.50 19.13
N ASN A 30 -3.98 -3.19 18.18
CA ASN A 30 -4.67 -4.48 18.40
C ASN A 30 -5.58 -4.44 19.65
N GLN A 31 -6.41 -3.39 19.74
CA GLN A 31 -7.37 -3.14 20.84
C GLN A 31 -6.75 -2.95 22.23
N ARG A 32 -5.42 -2.78 22.34
CA ARG A 32 -4.71 -2.48 23.60
C ARG A 32 -4.04 -1.12 23.55
N ALA A 33 -4.14 -0.39 24.66
CA ALA A 33 -3.42 0.88 24.83
C ALA A 33 -2.02 0.64 25.39
N TYR A 34 -1.02 1.29 24.78
CA TYR A 34 0.37 1.26 25.20
C TYR A 34 0.86 2.67 25.46
N THR A 35 1.34 2.94 26.67
CA THR A 35 2.00 4.20 27.02
C THR A 35 3.51 4.02 26.98
N VAL A 36 4.16 4.67 26.02
CA VAL A 36 5.60 4.57 25.76
C VAL A 36 6.31 5.86 26.15
N LYS A 37 7.60 5.77 26.48
CA LYS A 37 8.43 6.97 26.68
C LYS A 37 8.99 7.43 25.35
N CYS A 38 9.11 8.73 25.19
CA CYS A 38 9.61 9.38 23.99
C CYS A 38 10.84 10.20 24.34
N TYR A 39 11.93 9.96 23.61
CA TYR A 39 13.12 10.81 23.62
C TYR A 39 13.13 11.61 22.32
N LYS A 40 13.36 12.91 22.43
CA LYS A 40 13.42 13.86 21.31
C LYS A 40 14.74 14.60 21.37
N GLY A 41 15.79 14.02 20.78
CA GLY A 41 17.10 14.64 20.68
C GLY A 41 17.25 15.39 19.36
N HIS A 42 18.26 16.26 19.26
CA HIS A 42 18.51 17.10 18.07
C HIS A 42 18.72 16.29 16.76
N LYS A 43 19.37 15.12 16.85
CA LYS A 43 19.66 14.25 15.70
C LYS A 43 18.82 12.98 15.64
N LYS A 44 18.25 12.54 16.78
CA LYS A 44 17.53 11.27 16.89
C LYS A 44 16.34 11.40 17.84
N SER A 45 15.23 10.82 17.43
CA SER A 45 14.04 10.66 18.25
C SER A 45 13.80 9.16 18.44
N ALA A 46 13.32 8.75 19.60
CA ALA A 46 13.15 7.32 19.93
C ALA A 46 11.97 7.09 20.86
N MET A 47 11.23 6.02 20.63
CA MET A 47 10.30 5.44 21.61
C MET A 47 10.99 4.33 22.39
N TYR A 48 10.82 4.29 23.70
CA TYR A 48 11.52 3.35 24.58
C TYR A 48 10.76 3.07 25.89
N GLY A 49 11.35 2.23 26.73
CA GLY A 49 10.84 1.90 28.06
C GLY A 49 9.89 0.70 28.08
N ARG A 50 9.28 0.47 29.26
CA ARG A 50 8.48 -0.75 29.51
C ARG A 50 7.25 -0.87 28.62
N GLY A 51 6.58 0.25 28.30
CA GLY A 51 5.43 0.23 27.41
C GLY A 51 5.80 -0.19 25.99
N TRP A 52 6.96 0.27 25.50
CA TRP A 52 7.47 -0.13 24.17
C TRP A 52 7.83 -1.62 24.13
N ARG A 53 8.50 -2.11 25.18
CA ARG A 53 8.81 -3.54 25.31
C ARG A 53 7.55 -4.40 25.35
N LYS A 54 6.56 -3.98 26.13
CA LYS A 54 5.26 -4.68 26.22
C LYS A 54 4.54 -4.68 24.87
N PHE A 55 4.51 -3.57 24.16
CA PHE A 55 3.98 -3.50 22.80
C PHE A 55 4.69 -4.47 21.86
N TYR A 56 6.03 -4.52 21.92
CA TYR A 56 6.83 -5.44 21.10
C TYR A 56 6.51 -6.92 21.41
N GLU A 57 6.40 -7.27 22.68
CA GLU A 57 6.11 -8.63 23.14
C GLU A 57 4.66 -9.06 22.85
N ASP A 58 3.67 -8.23 23.22
CA ASP A 58 2.24 -8.51 23.03
C ASP A 58 1.91 -8.75 21.55
N ASN A 59 2.61 -8.05 20.64
CA ASN A 59 2.37 -8.17 19.19
C ASN A 59 3.40 -9.04 18.45
N LYS A 60 4.28 -9.74 19.19
CA LYS A 60 5.30 -10.65 18.64
C LYS A 60 6.11 -10.01 17.50
N LEU A 61 6.52 -8.75 17.69
CA LEU A 61 7.31 -8.04 16.69
C LEU A 61 8.66 -8.74 16.48
N GLY A 62 9.13 -8.73 15.24
CA GLY A 62 10.28 -9.47 14.75
C GLY A 62 10.90 -8.77 13.54
N LYS A 63 11.92 -9.41 12.95
CA LYS A 63 12.53 -8.92 11.71
C LYS A 63 11.51 -9.03 10.57
N GLY A 64 11.49 -8.05 9.67
CA GLY A 64 10.52 -8.01 8.56
C GLY A 64 9.18 -7.38 8.93
N GLN A 65 9.04 -6.79 10.13
CA GLN A 65 7.80 -6.14 10.55
C GLN A 65 8.01 -4.64 10.72
N MET A 66 7.12 -3.85 10.11
CA MET A 66 7.10 -2.39 10.20
C MET A 66 6.01 -1.97 11.19
N VAL A 67 6.30 -0.95 12.00
CA VAL A 67 5.32 -0.34 12.89
C VAL A 67 5.03 1.07 12.39
N VAL A 68 3.80 1.31 11.95
CA VAL A 68 3.32 2.63 11.52
C VAL A 68 2.59 3.29 12.69
N LEU A 69 2.96 4.53 13.02
CA LEU A 69 2.46 5.25 14.18
C LEU A 69 1.70 6.51 13.73
N PHE A 70 0.41 6.57 14.06
CA PHE A 70 -0.47 7.71 13.80
C PHE A 70 -0.59 8.52 15.09
N LEU A 71 0.22 9.55 15.24
CA LEU A 71 0.38 10.28 16.52
C LEU A 71 -0.26 11.68 16.54
N ASP A 72 -0.64 12.18 15.38
CA ASP A 72 -1.27 13.48 15.15
C ASP A 72 -2.81 13.43 15.27
N GLN A 73 -3.38 12.26 15.53
CA GLN A 73 -4.81 12.07 15.68
C GLN A 73 -5.28 12.26 17.14
N PRO A 74 -6.56 12.65 17.37
CA PRO A 74 -7.13 12.78 18.72
C PRO A 74 -7.03 11.49 19.56
N SER A 75 -6.99 10.34 18.88
CA SER A 75 -6.73 9.03 19.48
C SER A 75 -5.54 8.40 18.76
N PRO A 76 -4.31 8.55 19.28
CA PRO A 76 -3.13 7.98 18.63
C PRO A 76 -3.22 6.46 18.49
N MET A 77 -2.72 5.93 17.39
CA MET A 77 -2.77 4.48 17.09
C MET A 77 -1.47 3.97 16.48
N ALA A 78 -1.26 2.66 16.53
CA ALA A 78 -0.18 1.99 15.81
C ALA A 78 -0.71 0.77 15.04
N SER A 79 -0.21 0.60 13.82
CA SER A 79 -0.47 -0.55 12.96
C SER A 79 0.84 -1.32 12.69
N ILE A 80 0.75 -2.64 12.57
CA ILE A 80 1.91 -3.52 12.37
C ILE A 80 1.76 -4.17 10.99
N LEU A 81 2.72 -3.93 10.11
CA LEU A 81 2.75 -4.44 8.75
C LEU A 81 3.86 -5.47 8.60
N TRP A 82 3.63 -6.52 7.80
CA TRP A 82 4.64 -7.54 7.47
C TRP A 82 5.23 -7.27 6.09
N PHE A 83 6.55 -7.37 5.95
CA PHE A 83 7.26 -7.31 4.68
C PHE A 83 8.20 -8.51 4.55
N GLN A 84 8.07 -9.25 3.44
CA GLN A 84 9.11 -10.20 3.03
C GLN A 84 10.26 -9.39 2.41
N VAL A 85 11.41 -9.39 3.07
CA VAL A 85 12.65 -8.87 2.47
C VAL A 85 13.14 -9.94 1.50
N GLY A 86 13.06 -9.66 0.19
CA GLY A 86 13.78 -10.43 -0.81
C GLY A 86 15.28 -10.28 -0.56
N ASN A 87 16.00 -11.40 -0.57
CA ASN A 87 17.46 -11.38 -0.48
C ASN A 87 18.04 -10.65 -1.71
N ASP A 88 18.83 -9.62 -1.45
CA ASP A 88 19.76 -9.07 -2.44
C ASP A 88 20.87 -10.09 -2.71
N SER A 89 21.18 -10.32 -3.98
CA SER A 89 22.53 -10.67 -4.40
C SER A 89 22.88 -9.91 -5.69
N GLU A 90 23.96 -9.16 -5.54
CA GLU A 90 24.73 -8.33 -6.46
C GLU A 90 24.95 -8.94 -7.86
N ASP A 91 24.93 -8.08 -8.90
CA ASP A 91 25.95 -8.04 -9.96
C ASP A 91 25.71 -6.82 -10.88
N GLU A 92 26.55 -5.79 -10.74
CA GLU A 92 26.76 -4.73 -11.74
C GLU A 92 27.73 -5.24 -12.82
N GLN A 93 27.52 -4.90 -14.11
CA GLN A 93 28.56 -4.66 -15.14
C GLN A 93 27.96 -3.98 -16.41
N PRO A 94 28.78 -3.30 -17.27
CA PRO A 94 28.55 -1.90 -17.67
C PRO A 94 27.99 -1.65 -19.09
N MET A 95 27.57 -0.38 -19.30
CA MET A 95 27.04 0.23 -20.53
C MET A 95 28.01 0.18 -21.73
N GLU A 96 27.45 0.01 -22.94
CA GLU A 96 28.08 0.42 -24.21
C GLU A 96 27.14 1.33 -25.01
N GLU A 97 27.70 2.44 -25.50
CA GLU A 97 27.07 3.56 -26.25
C GLU A 97 26.99 3.27 -27.77
N GLY A 98 25.93 3.73 -28.43
CA GLY A 98 25.81 3.75 -29.90
C GLY A 98 24.51 4.37 -30.43
N ASP A 99 24.58 5.67 -30.80
CA ASP A 99 23.52 6.58 -31.34
C ASP A 99 23.01 6.25 -32.78
N PRO A 100 22.15 7.07 -33.43
CA PRO A 100 20.74 7.42 -33.13
C PRO A 100 19.81 7.20 -34.36
N ILE A 101 18.46 7.27 -34.18
CA ILE A 101 17.45 7.94 -35.06
C ILE A 101 16.02 7.35 -34.91
N GLU A 102 15.12 8.25 -34.48
CA GLU A 102 13.70 8.53 -34.81
C GLU A 102 12.53 7.56 -34.54
N ASP A 103 11.61 8.10 -33.73
CA ASP A 103 10.16 7.92 -33.67
C ASP A 103 9.60 6.51 -33.40
N SER A 104 9.57 6.18 -32.11
CA SER A 104 8.50 5.38 -31.52
C SER A 104 8.34 5.77 -30.07
N ASP A 105 7.09 6.04 -29.65
CA ASP A 105 6.67 6.22 -28.26
C ASP A 105 6.96 4.94 -27.45
N SER A 106 8.24 4.76 -27.14
CA SER A 106 8.80 3.66 -26.38
C SER A 106 8.66 3.99 -24.91
N ASP A 107 7.83 3.22 -24.21
CA ASP A 107 7.66 3.20 -22.76
C ASP A 107 8.96 2.72 -22.05
N ASN A 108 10.05 3.48 -22.20
CA ASN A 108 11.27 3.32 -21.45
C ASN A 108 11.12 4.01 -20.10
N GLU A 109 10.65 3.27 -19.10
CA GLU A 109 10.70 3.70 -17.70
C GLU A 109 11.91 3.07 -16.99
N ASP A 110 13.11 3.55 -17.31
CA ASP A 110 14.28 3.46 -16.42
C ASP A 110 14.59 4.85 -15.85
N GLY A 111 14.99 4.90 -14.59
CA GLY A 111 15.52 6.09 -13.93
C GLY A 111 14.50 7.00 -13.24
N GLY A 112 14.23 6.73 -11.96
CA GLY A 112 13.60 7.71 -11.07
C GLY A 112 12.88 7.11 -9.88
N ALA A 113 13.62 6.47 -8.97
CA ALA A 113 13.12 6.02 -7.68
C ALA A 113 12.51 7.21 -6.90
N SER A 114 11.18 7.34 -6.96
CA SER A 114 10.41 8.01 -5.93
C SER A 114 10.38 7.07 -4.72
N SER A 115 11.42 7.16 -3.89
CA SER A 115 11.53 6.49 -2.60
C SER A 115 10.43 7.02 -1.66
N ASP A 116 9.31 6.28 -1.59
CA ASP A 116 8.30 6.39 -0.54
C ASP A 116 8.22 5.02 0.14
N ASP A 117 9.24 4.78 0.98
CA ASP A 117 9.61 3.47 1.50
C ASP A 117 8.82 3.09 2.76
N GLY A 118 7.54 3.44 2.82
CA GLY A 118 6.76 3.21 4.03
C GLY A 118 5.25 3.17 3.84
N GLU A 119 4.67 2.15 3.21
CA GLU A 119 3.21 2.00 3.32
C GLU A 119 2.68 0.63 2.90
N GLY A 120 1.68 0.13 3.63
CA GLY A 120 0.86 -1.01 3.21
C GLY A 120 -0.05 -0.72 2.00
N ILE A 121 0.22 0.38 1.28
CA ILE A 121 -0.56 0.91 0.17
C ILE A 121 0.41 1.30 -0.95
N VAL A 122 0.21 0.74 -2.13
CA VAL A 122 0.99 1.08 -3.32
C VAL A 122 0.37 2.30 -4.00
N ARG A 123 1.15 3.33 -4.28
CA ARG A 123 0.70 4.47 -5.12
C ARG A 123 1.16 4.25 -6.54
N THR A 124 0.25 4.36 -7.51
CA THR A 124 0.65 4.29 -8.93
C THR A 124 1.41 5.54 -9.37
N ARG A 125 2.34 5.41 -10.31
CA ARG A 125 3.11 6.54 -10.86
C ARG A 125 2.18 7.67 -11.33
N GLY A 126 2.57 8.92 -11.04
CA GLY A 126 1.80 10.11 -11.40
C GLY A 126 0.52 10.33 -10.58
N LEU A 127 0.31 9.58 -9.49
CA LEU A 127 -0.80 9.80 -8.58
C LEU A 127 -0.64 11.13 -7.84
N LEU A 128 -1.54 12.06 -8.11
CA LEU A 128 -1.74 13.27 -7.32
C LEU A 128 -3.15 13.21 -6.76
N LEU A 129 -3.28 13.25 -5.43
CA LEU A 129 -4.56 13.39 -4.73
C LEU A 129 -4.75 14.85 -4.33
N ASN A 130 -5.97 15.35 -4.42
CA ASN A 130 -6.34 16.62 -3.81
C ASN A 130 -6.61 16.44 -2.31
N GLU A 131 -6.70 17.55 -1.57
CA GLU A 131 -6.88 17.54 -0.11
C GLU A 131 -8.09 16.72 0.35
N ARG A 132 -9.20 16.75 -0.41
CA ARG A 132 -10.41 15.98 -0.08
C ARG A 132 -10.18 14.49 -0.28
N GLU A 133 -9.61 14.11 -1.43
CA GLU A 133 -9.33 12.71 -1.75
C GLU A 133 -8.31 12.12 -0.77
N ASP A 134 -7.30 12.90 -0.38
CA ASP A 134 -6.34 12.51 0.64
C ASP A 134 -7.02 12.34 2.01
N PHE A 135 -7.86 13.30 2.42
CA PHE A 135 -8.63 13.19 3.67
C PHE A 135 -9.54 11.95 3.69
N GLN A 136 -10.21 11.65 2.58
CA GLN A 136 -11.03 10.44 2.44
C GLN A 136 -10.18 9.17 2.49
N LEU A 137 -9.02 9.15 1.82
CA LEU A 137 -8.08 8.04 1.89
C LEU A 137 -7.67 7.80 3.35
N GLN A 138 -7.27 8.85 4.09
CA GLN A 138 -6.90 8.75 5.49
C GLN A 138 -8.06 8.21 6.36
N GLY A 139 -9.31 8.56 6.04
CA GLY A 139 -10.49 8.04 6.74
C GLY A 139 -10.79 6.56 6.48
N LEU A 140 -10.26 5.99 5.40
CA LEU A 140 -10.37 4.56 5.08
C LEU A 140 -9.23 3.73 5.71
N LEU A 141 -8.26 4.40 6.35
CA LEU A 141 -7.13 3.76 7.02
C LEU A 141 -7.33 3.73 8.55
N PRO A 142 -6.86 2.67 9.23
CA PRO A 142 -6.24 1.47 8.68
C PRO A 142 -7.27 0.56 7.99
N LEU A 143 -6.82 -0.14 6.96
CA LEU A 143 -7.64 -1.17 6.31
C LEU A 143 -8.00 -2.26 7.32
N SER A 144 -9.21 -2.80 7.21
CA SER A 144 -9.68 -3.94 8.01
C SER A 144 -8.77 -5.17 7.87
N ASP A 145 -8.62 -5.95 8.94
CA ASP A 145 -7.86 -7.22 8.96
C ASP A 145 -8.38 -8.28 7.95
N ASP A 146 -9.58 -8.09 7.40
CA ASP A 146 -10.16 -8.97 6.38
C ASP A 146 -9.54 -8.75 4.98
N PHE A 147 -8.75 -7.68 4.80
CA PHE A 147 -8.07 -7.39 3.55
C PHE A 147 -6.75 -8.16 3.44
N ILE A 148 -6.48 -8.70 2.24
CA ILE A 148 -5.30 -9.49 1.92
C ILE A 148 -4.34 -8.71 1.04
N GLY A 149 -3.04 -8.99 1.18
CA GLY A 149 -1.95 -8.38 0.40
C GLY A 149 -1.85 -6.86 0.53
N PHE A 150 -1.36 -6.19 -0.51
CA PHE A 150 -1.23 -4.73 -0.54
C PHE A 150 -2.42 -4.08 -1.24
N ALA A 151 -3.01 -3.07 -0.60
CA ALA A 151 -3.90 -2.16 -1.29
C ALA A 151 -3.11 -1.26 -2.25
N PHE A 152 -3.80 -0.61 -3.18
CA PHE A 152 -3.17 0.42 -3.99
C PHE A 152 -4.13 1.55 -4.34
N VAL A 153 -3.58 2.75 -4.45
CA VAL A 153 -4.33 3.94 -4.86
C VAL A 153 -3.96 4.27 -6.30
N HIS A 154 -4.98 4.49 -7.11
CA HIS A 154 -4.84 4.77 -8.51
C HIS A 154 -5.81 5.87 -8.96
N ARG A 155 -5.36 6.72 -9.88
CA ARG A 155 -6.23 7.65 -10.59
C ARG A 155 -6.51 7.07 -11.97
N LEU A 156 -7.78 6.73 -12.21
CA LEU A 156 -8.20 6.05 -13.44
C LEU A 156 -7.85 6.88 -14.66
N THR A 157 -7.06 6.32 -15.56
CA THR A 157 -6.57 6.96 -16.78
C THR A 157 -7.53 6.74 -17.95
N ARG A 158 -7.23 7.39 -19.09
CA ARG A 158 -7.92 7.10 -20.36
C ARG A 158 -7.73 5.64 -20.78
N THR A 159 -6.59 5.04 -20.49
CA THR A 159 -6.29 3.65 -20.85
C THR A 159 -7.15 2.68 -20.04
N ASP A 160 -7.35 2.95 -18.75
CA ASP A 160 -8.22 2.13 -17.90
C ASP A 160 -9.68 2.21 -18.35
N ILE A 161 -10.19 3.42 -18.61
CA ILE A 161 -11.61 3.64 -18.87
C ILE A 161 -11.99 3.47 -20.34
N CYS A 162 -11.28 4.13 -21.25
CA CYS A 162 -11.62 4.14 -22.68
C CYS A 162 -11.11 2.88 -23.40
N LEU A 163 -9.87 2.45 -23.08
CA LEU A 163 -9.27 1.25 -23.68
C LEU A 163 -9.56 -0.02 -22.88
N GLY A 164 -10.01 0.12 -21.63
CA GLY A 164 -10.43 -0.99 -20.79
C GLY A 164 -9.25 -1.76 -20.19
N MET A 165 -8.04 -1.22 -20.28
CA MET A 165 -6.80 -1.91 -19.95
C MET A 165 -6.42 -1.70 -18.48
N MET A 166 -7.37 -1.92 -17.57
CA MET A 166 -7.10 -1.82 -16.14
C MET A 166 -6.17 -2.96 -15.71
N LYS A 167 -5.04 -2.58 -15.11
CA LYS A 167 -4.01 -3.49 -14.62
C LYS A 167 -3.79 -3.33 -13.12
N ILE A 168 -3.44 -4.43 -12.46
CA ILE A 168 -2.97 -4.44 -11.07
C ILE A 168 -1.45 -4.25 -11.07
N PRO A 169 -0.88 -3.35 -10.24
CA PRO A 169 0.56 -3.12 -10.18
C PRO A 169 1.36 -4.39 -9.82
N LYS A 170 2.54 -4.58 -10.42
CA LYS A 170 3.44 -5.74 -10.16
C LYS A 170 3.65 -6.00 -8.67
N LYS A 171 3.90 -4.94 -7.89
CA LYS A 171 4.14 -5.03 -6.44
C LYS A 171 2.94 -5.60 -5.67
N VAL A 172 1.72 -5.32 -6.13
CA VAL A 172 0.49 -5.86 -5.55
C VAL A 172 0.32 -7.32 -5.96
N VAL A 173 0.55 -7.63 -7.23
CA VAL A 173 0.49 -9.01 -7.76
C VAL A 173 1.46 -9.92 -7.03
N ALA A 174 2.71 -9.49 -6.80
CA ALA A 174 3.73 -10.28 -6.10
C ALA A 174 3.37 -10.61 -4.64
N ALA A 175 2.51 -9.80 -4.02
CA ALA A 175 2.02 -10.04 -2.66
C ALA A 175 0.75 -10.91 -2.60
N MET A 176 0.24 -11.34 -3.76
CA MET A 176 -0.98 -12.11 -3.90
C MET A 176 -0.74 -13.38 -4.70
N LEU A 177 -1.56 -14.40 -4.45
CA LEU A 177 -1.52 -15.67 -5.18
C LEU A 177 -2.47 -15.61 -6.38
N PHE A 178 -2.23 -14.69 -7.32
CA PHE A 178 -2.93 -14.72 -8.60
C PHE A 178 -2.38 -15.86 -9.47
N GLU A 179 -3.27 -16.59 -10.14
CA GLU A 179 -2.90 -17.56 -11.17
C GLU A 179 -2.62 -16.86 -12.50
N GLU A 180 -2.11 -17.58 -13.50
CA GLU A 180 -1.88 -17.01 -14.84
C GLU A 180 -3.17 -16.43 -15.45
N GLN A 181 -4.32 -17.04 -15.16
CA GLN A 181 -5.63 -16.56 -15.57
C GLN A 181 -6.67 -16.99 -14.54
N GLY A 182 -7.77 -16.24 -14.44
CA GLY A 182 -8.83 -16.57 -13.50
C GLY A 182 -10.00 -15.61 -13.52
N VAL A 183 -10.79 -15.64 -12.44
CA VAL A 183 -11.95 -14.76 -12.26
C VAL A 183 -11.87 -14.10 -10.89
N VAL A 184 -12.08 -12.78 -10.86
CA VAL A 184 -12.27 -12.00 -9.63
C VAL A 184 -13.68 -11.43 -9.57
N GLY A 185 -14.16 -11.15 -8.36
CA GLY A 185 -15.38 -10.38 -8.16
C GLY A 185 -15.02 -8.93 -7.87
N ILE A 186 -15.48 -8.00 -8.68
CA ILE A 186 -15.16 -6.58 -8.52
C ILE A 186 -16.40 -5.83 -8.02
N SER A 187 -16.26 -5.06 -6.93
CA SER A 187 -17.30 -4.19 -6.39
C SER A 187 -16.80 -2.75 -6.23
N VAL A 188 -17.75 -1.82 -6.16
CA VAL A 188 -17.47 -0.40 -5.85
C VAL A 188 -18.24 -0.05 -4.57
N ASP A 189 -17.57 0.61 -3.62
CA ASP A 189 -18.11 1.11 -2.34
C ASP A 189 -18.92 0.04 -1.57
N GLY A 190 -18.45 -1.21 -1.55
CA GLY A 190 -19.11 -2.32 -0.86
C GLY A 190 -20.42 -2.83 -1.50
N GLY A 191 -20.75 -2.39 -2.71
CA GLY A 191 -21.94 -2.84 -3.44
C GLY A 191 -21.83 -4.29 -3.96
N ARG A 192 -22.90 -4.76 -4.64
CA ARG A 192 -22.89 -6.08 -5.32
C ARG A 192 -21.70 -6.19 -6.27
N PHE A 193 -20.94 -7.28 -6.19
CA PHE A 193 -19.80 -7.50 -7.09
C PHE A 193 -20.25 -7.98 -8.47
N LYS A 194 -19.42 -7.77 -9.49
CA LYS A 194 -19.52 -8.40 -10.82
C LYS A 194 -18.30 -9.28 -11.04
N LYS A 195 -18.49 -10.47 -11.64
CA LYS A 195 -17.39 -11.36 -12.00
C LYS A 195 -16.68 -10.83 -13.25
N ILE A 196 -15.36 -10.68 -13.17
CA ILE A 196 -14.51 -10.25 -14.29
C ILE A 196 -13.36 -11.25 -14.42
N SER A 197 -13.15 -11.75 -15.63
CA SER A 197 -12.00 -12.59 -15.93
C SER A 197 -10.74 -11.75 -16.02
N TYR A 198 -9.61 -12.33 -15.65
CA TYR A 198 -8.31 -11.69 -15.74
C TYR A 198 -7.27 -12.64 -16.36
N ARG A 199 -6.18 -12.06 -16.82
CA ARG A 199 -4.97 -12.79 -17.23
C ARG A 199 -3.72 -12.03 -16.79
N THR A 200 -2.62 -12.76 -16.63
CA THR A 200 -1.29 -12.17 -16.53
C THR A 200 -0.89 -11.66 -17.91
N ALA A 201 -0.53 -10.39 -17.99
CA ALA A 201 -0.02 -9.76 -19.20
C ALA A 201 1.49 -9.97 -19.32
N ASP A 202 2.05 -9.67 -20.50
CA ASP A 202 3.48 -9.85 -20.80
C ASP A 202 4.41 -9.04 -19.87
N ASP A 203 3.87 -8.00 -19.23
CA ASP A 203 4.54 -7.20 -18.23
C ASP A 203 4.25 -7.67 -16.79
N ASP A 204 4.01 -8.97 -16.55
CA ASP A 204 3.72 -9.62 -15.25
C ASP A 204 2.62 -8.97 -14.40
N ARG A 205 1.80 -8.11 -15.00
CA ARG A 205 0.67 -7.47 -14.32
C ARG A 205 -0.59 -8.26 -14.60
N ILE A 206 -1.46 -8.32 -13.61
CA ILE A 206 -2.81 -8.87 -13.81
C ILE A 206 -3.65 -7.82 -14.55
N MET A 207 -4.15 -8.18 -15.72
CA MET A 207 -5.01 -7.35 -16.55
C MET A 207 -6.42 -7.92 -16.56
N PHE A 208 -7.40 -7.06 -16.25
CA PHE A 208 -8.80 -7.43 -16.37
C PHE A 208 -9.23 -7.54 -17.84
N ASP A 209 -10.20 -8.40 -18.12
CA ASP A 209 -10.82 -8.49 -19.43
C ASP A 209 -11.35 -7.12 -19.86
N SER A 210 -10.84 -6.60 -20.97
CA SER A 210 -11.07 -5.21 -21.39
C SER A 210 -12.55 -4.90 -21.61
N LYS A 211 -13.31 -5.83 -22.20
CA LYS A 211 -14.73 -5.61 -22.45
C LYS A 211 -15.53 -5.61 -21.14
N LYS A 212 -15.32 -6.62 -20.29
CA LYS A 212 -16.01 -6.74 -19.00
C LYS A 212 -15.68 -5.60 -18.06
N TRP A 213 -14.42 -5.15 -18.03
CA TRP A 213 -14.01 -4.00 -17.24
C TRP A 213 -14.67 -2.71 -17.73
N LYS A 214 -14.70 -2.43 -19.04
CA LYS A 214 -15.41 -1.26 -19.58
C LYS A 214 -16.89 -1.26 -19.21
N ASP A 215 -17.57 -2.39 -19.39
CA ASP A 215 -18.98 -2.55 -19.06
C ASP A 215 -19.22 -2.35 -17.54
N PHE A 216 -18.31 -2.86 -16.70
CA PHE A 216 -18.34 -2.64 -15.26
C PHE A 216 -18.16 -1.15 -14.92
N ALA A 217 -17.09 -0.52 -15.40
CA ALA A 217 -16.76 0.86 -15.14
C ALA A 217 -17.91 1.81 -15.55
N ALA A 218 -18.44 1.62 -16.76
CA ALA A 218 -19.61 2.37 -17.25
C ALA A 218 -20.84 2.17 -16.35
N SER A 219 -21.14 0.91 -15.96
CA SER A 219 -22.30 0.62 -15.10
C SER A 219 -22.18 1.15 -13.67
N ARG A 220 -20.96 1.50 -13.22
CA ARG A 220 -20.68 2.04 -11.89
C ARG A 220 -20.34 3.53 -11.88
N GLY A 221 -20.38 4.17 -13.05
CA GLY A 221 -20.08 5.59 -13.21
C GLY A 221 -18.62 5.94 -12.93
N LEU A 222 -17.69 5.00 -13.11
CA LEU A 222 -16.25 5.28 -13.02
C LEU A 222 -15.82 6.08 -14.26
N LYS A 223 -15.08 7.16 -14.06
CA LYS A 223 -14.66 8.08 -15.11
C LYS A 223 -13.14 8.25 -15.09
N VAL A 224 -12.62 8.77 -16.20
CA VAL A 224 -11.22 9.24 -16.24
C VAL A 224 -11.04 10.29 -15.15
N ASN A 225 -9.89 10.26 -14.50
CA ASN A 225 -9.52 11.06 -13.34
C ASN A 225 -10.27 10.73 -12.04
N THR A 226 -11.10 9.69 -11.97
CA THR A 226 -11.60 9.22 -10.66
C THR A 226 -10.44 8.61 -9.87
N ALA A 227 -10.17 9.11 -8.66
CA ALA A 227 -9.24 8.48 -7.74
C ALA A 227 -9.95 7.33 -7.01
N VAL A 228 -9.28 6.20 -6.91
CA VAL A 228 -9.80 4.99 -6.25
C VAL A 228 -8.73 4.37 -5.36
N LEU A 229 -9.14 3.97 -4.17
CA LEU A 229 -8.42 2.99 -3.36
C LEU A 229 -8.93 1.61 -3.76
N ILE A 230 -8.01 0.68 -4.02
CA ILE A 230 -8.32 -0.68 -4.45
C ILE A 230 -7.76 -1.65 -3.41
N ASP A 231 -8.68 -2.37 -2.78
CA ASP A 231 -8.40 -3.35 -1.74
C ASP A 231 -8.86 -4.74 -2.16
N PHE A 232 -8.37 -5.77 -1.47
CA PHE A 232 -8.61 -7.16 -1.84
C PHE A 232 -9.05 -7.98 -0.64
N LYS A 233 -10.08 -8.81 -0.81
CA LYS A 233 -10.53 -9.76 0.22
C LYS A 233 -10.56 -11.17 -0.32
N SER A 234 -10.26 -12.15 0.52
CA SER A 234 -10.57 -13.54 0.22
C SER A 234 -12.09 -13.74 0.19
N SER A 235 -12.57 -14.56 -0.73
CA SER A 235 -13.98 -14.92 -0.83
C SER A 235 -14.11 -16.42 -1.10
N GLU A 236 -15.14 -17.02 -0.53
CA GLU A 236 -15.54 -18.41 -0.83
C GLU A 236 -16.89 -18.45 -1.57
N ARG A 237 -17.38 -17.28 -2.01
CA ARG A 237 -18.69 -17.13 -2.64
C ARG A 237 -18.60 -17.21 -4.15
N ASP A 238 -19.58 -17.88 -4.75
CA ASP A 238 -19.83 -17.88 -6.20
C ASP A 238 -18.58 -18.14 -7.06
N ASP A 239 -17.74 -19.12 -6.73
CA ASP A 239 -16.51 -19.46 -7.47
C ASP A 239 -15.52 -18.29 -7.62
N VAL A 240 -15.61 -17.28 -6.73
CA VAL A 240 -14.72 -16.12 -6.69
C VAL A 240 -13.87 -16.21 -5.43
N HIS A 241 -12.57 -16.48 -5.63
CA HIS A 241 -11.59 -16.56 -4.55
C HIS A 241 -11.10 -15.21 -4.06
N VAL A 242 -11.12 -14.19 -4.93
CA VAL A 242 -10.65 -12.84 -4.63
C VAL A 242 -11.71 -11.81 -5.00
N LEU A 243 -12.10 -11.01 -4.02
CA LEU A 243 -12.91 -9.82 -4.20
C LEU A 243 -12.02 -8.58 -4.28
N VAL A 244 -12.15 -7.84 -5.38
CA VAL A 244 -11.50 -6.53 -5.59
C VAL A 244 -12.51 -5.45 -5.23
N ILE A 245 -12.22 -4.67 -4.21
CA ILE A 245 -13.10 -3.61 -3.69
C ILE A 245 -12.51 -2.27 -4.09
N LEU A 246 -13.27 -1.50 -4.87
CA LEU A 246 -12.91 -0.14 -5.27
C LEU A 246 -13.65 0.84 -4.37
N ASN A 247 -12.93 1.64 -3.61
CA ASN A 247 -13.46 2.76 -2.85
C ASN A 247 -13.16 4.05 -3.60
N LYS A 248 -14.20 4.78 -4.04
CA LYS A 248 -13.99 6.05 -4.73
C LYS A 248 -13.53 7.13 -3.74
N LEU A 249 -12.53 7.90 -4.16
CA LEU A 249 -12.06 9.10 -3.50
C LEU A 249 -12.58 10.28 -4.37
N GLY A 250 -13.56 11.04 -3.87
CA GLY A 250 -14.25 12.13 -4.57
C GLY A 250 -15.37 12.77 -3.75
#